data_AF-A0A9E5MCT5-F1
#
_entry.id   AF-A0A9E5MCT5-F1
#
_cell.length_a   1.000
_cell.length_b   1.000
_cell.length_c   1.000
_cell.angle_alpha   90.00
_cell.angle_beta   90.00
_cell.angle_gamma   90.00
#
_symmetry.space_group_name_H-M   'P 1'
#
loop_
_entity.id
_entity.type
_entity.pdbx_description
1 polymer ?
#
loop_
_entity_poly.entity_id
_entity_poly.type
_entity_poly.pdbx_seq_one_letter_code
_entity_poly.pdbx_strand_id
1 'polypeptide(L)'
;MLPVRNVPVIAPQLDLAAEELNVTEMADHIRRALRRLDLHEGHQAVAVCYRWQGSATFQRLDAFCRAVAEGMSLVLAQGHPLLLVGEADCGGLIGIHCHEELHLTRPVLSIDGITLKELDFIDIGALLETSGAVPVVIKSLVFPSSAGLGRTALQACA
;
A
#
# COMPACT_ATOMS: atom_id res chain seq x y z
N MET A 1 -8.46 13.68 6.05
CA MET A 1 -7.48 12.57 6.02
C MET A 1 -6.15 13.05 5.48
N LEU A 2 -6.10 13.68 4.31
CA LEU A 2 -4.87 14.29 3.80
C LEU A 2 -4.48 15.53 4.61
N PRO A 3 -3.17 15.83 4.76
CA PRO A 3 -2.02 15.11 4.20
C PRO A 3 -1.61 13.86 5.02
N VAL A 4 -0.91 12.93 4.40
CA VAL A 4 -0.18 11.84 5.07
C VAL A 4 1.31 11.91 4.72
N ARG A 5 2.18 11.53 5.66
CA ARG A 5 3.64 11.64 5.52
C ARG A 5 4.33 10.41 6.08
N ASN A 6 5.43 10.03 5.43
CA ASN A 6 6.29 8.90 5.78
C ASN A 6 5.50 7.61 5.99
N VAL A 7 4.51 7.34 5.12
CA VAL A 7 3.74 6.10 5.21
C VAL A 7 4.57 4.97 4.59
N PRO A 8 4.96 3.93 5.35
CA PRO A 8 5.70 2.79 4.79
C PRO A 8 4.83 2.00 3.81
N VAL A 9 5.47 1.45 2.79
CA VAL A 9 4.81 0.66 1.74
C VAL A 9 5.11 -0.82 1.91
N ILE A 10 4.07 -1.64 1.94
CA ILE A 10 4.17 -3.10 1.76
C ILE A 10 3.83 -3.46 0.31
N ALA A 11 4.48 -4.50 -0.20
CA ALA A 11 4.12 -5.12 -1.48
C ALA A 11 3.79 -6.61 -1.26
N PRO A 12 2.53 -6.95 -0.97
CA PRO A 12 2.09 -8.34 -0.88
C PRO A 12 2.20 -9.02 -2.25
N GLN A 13 2.56 -10.30 -2.25
CA GLN A 13 2.54 -11.10 -3.47
C GLN A 13 1.11 -11.54 -3.74
N LEU A 14 0.46 -10.91 -4.72
CA LEU A 14 -0.92 -11.18 -5.09
C LEU A 14 -0.98 -11.57 -6.56
N ASP A 15 -1.59 -12.71 -6.88
CA ASP A 15 -1.87 -13.09 -8.27
C ASP A 15 -3.15 -12.39 -8.77
N LEU A 16 -3.01 -11.08 -9.04
CA LEU A 16 -4.09 -10.27 -9.60
C LEU A 16 -4.23 -10.44 -11.12
N ALA A 17 -3.59 -11.44 -11.74
CA ALA A 17 -3.84 -11.82 -13.12
C ALA A 17 -4.87 -12.96 -13.23
N ALA A 18 -5.06 -13.74 -12.16
CA ALA A 18 -6.04 -14.81 -12.09
C ALA A 18 -7.48 -14.30 -12.32
N GLU A 19 -8.29 -15.12 -12.99
CA GLU A 19 -9.72 -14.85 -13.23
C GLU A 19 -10.52 -14.86 -11.92
N GLU A 20 -10.25 -15.87 -11.07
CA GLU A 20 -10.84 -16.00 -9.74
C GLU A 20 -9.79 -15.68 -8.66
N LEU A 21 -10.12 -14.74 -7.77
CA LEU A 21 -9.23 -14.29 -6.72
C LEU A 21 -9.62 -14.91 -5.38
N ASN A 22 -8.68 -15.58 -4.71
CA ASN A 22 -8.91 -16.19 -3.40
C ASN A 22 -8.71 -15.17 -2.27
N VAL A 23 -9.81 -14.81 -1.60
CA VAL A 23 -9.85 -13.79 -0.54
C VAL A 23 -8.92 -14.13 0.63
N THR A 24 -9.04 -15.34 1.18
CA THR A 24 -8.28 -15.77 2.36
C THR A 24 -6.78 -15.80 2.07
N GLU A 25 -6.40 -16.34 0.91
CA GLU A 25 -4.99 -16.43 0.50
C GLU A 25 -4.37 -15.03 0.33
N MET A 26 -5.07 -14.12 -0.35
CA MET A 26 -4.62 -12.73 -0.53
C MET A 26 -4.50 -12.01 0.82
N ALA A 27 -5.48 -12.16 1.71
CA ALA A 27 -5.43 -11.59 3.06
C ALA A 27 -4.21 -12.10 3.84
N ASP A 28 -3.87 -13.39 3.72
CA ASP A 28 -2.67 -13.96 4.32
C ASP A 28 -1.37 -13.46 3.70
N HIS A 29 -1.34 -13.20 2.39
CA HIS A 29 -0.20 -12.52 1.74
C HIS A 29 -0.01 -11.10 2.28
N ILE A 30 -1.09 -10.35 2.50
CA ILE A 30 -1.06 -9.01 3.09
C ILE A 30 -0.53 -9.05 4.53
N ARG A 31 -1.06 -9.95 5.37
CA ARG A 31 -0.58 -10.14 6.75
C ARG A 31 0.89 -10.53 6.80
N ARG A 32 1.34 -11.40 5.90
CA ARG A 32 2.75 -11.77 5.77
C ARG A 32 3.62 -10.56 5.40
N ALA A 33 3.19 -9.75 4.44
CA ALA A 33 3.91 -8.53 4.06
C ALA A 33 4.02 -7.52 5.21
N LEU A 34 2.94 -7.31 5.98
CA LEU A 34 2.99 -6.51 7.20
C LEU A 34 4.00 -7.04 8.22
N ARG A 35 4.04 -8.36 8.44
CA ARG A 35 4.98 -8.99 9.38
C ARG A 35 6.43 -8.87 8.93
N ARG A 36 6.72 -8.98 7.62
CA ARG A 36 8.09 -8.84 7.09
C ARG A 36 8.73 -7.50 7.43
N LEU A 37 7.92 -6.45 7.57
CA LEU A 37 8.37 -5.09 7.87
C LEU A 37 8.08 -4.66 9.30
N ASP A 38 7.69 -5.58 10.18
CA ASP A 38 7.30 -5.30 11.57
C ASP A 38 6.17 -4.24 11.70
N LEU A 39 5.25 -4.21 10.73
CA LEU A 39 4.09 -3.31 10.69
C LEU A 39 2.79 -3.97 11.17
N HIS A 40 2.85 -5.25 11.53
CA HIS A 40 1.70 -6.09 11.81
C HIS A 40 0.94 -5.73 13.08
N GLU A 41 1.52 -4.96 14.01
CA GLU A 41 0.85 -4.51 15.23
C GLU A 41 -0.12 -3.34 14.99
N GLY A 42 -0.05 -2.69 13.81
CA GLY A 42 -0.98 -1.62 13.44
C GLY A 42 -0.70 -0.28 14.12
N HIS A 43 0.49 -0.06 14.66
CA HIS A 43 0.87 1.18 15.33
C HIS A 43 0.94 2.42 14.42
N GLN A 44 1.00 2.23 13.10
CA GLN A 44 1.05 3.29 12.11
C GLN A 44 0.23 2.94 10.86
N ALA A 45 -0.11 3.97 10.07
CA ALA A 45 -0.69 3.79 8.76
C ALA A 45 0.31 3.10 7.82
N VAL A 46 -0.20 2.31 6.87
CA VAL A 46 0.60 1.55 5.91
C VAL A 46 -0.07 1.63 4.54
N ALA A 47 0.72 1.83 3.49
CA ALA A 47 0.26 1.79 2.11
C ALA A 47 0.45 0.38 1.55
N VAL A 48 -0.59 -0.17 0.94
CA VAL A 48 -0.54 -1.43 0.20
C VAL A 48 -0.32 -1.13 -1.27
N CYS A 49 0.87 -1.46 -1.76
CA CYS A 49 1.17 -1.46 -3.18
C CYS A 49 0.65 -2.76 -3.82
N TYR A 50 -0.04 -2.65 -4.96
CA TYR A 50 -0.52 -3.80 -5.73
C TYR A 50 -0.39 -3.55 -7.23
N ARG A 51 -0.39 -4.64 -8.02
CA ARG A 51 -0.30 -4.58 -9.47
C ARG A 51 -1.47 -5.32 -10.10
N TRP A 52 -2.53 -4.57 -10.39
CA TRP A 52 -3.73 -5.10 -11.03
C TRP A 52 -3.44 -5.55 -12.47
N GLN A 53 -3.98 -6.70 -12.86
CA GLN A 53 -3.87 -7.25 -14.21
C GLN A 53 -5.22 -7.82 -14.67
N GLY A 54 -5.47 -7.87 -15.98
CA GLY A 54 -6.75 -8.33 -16.52
C GLY A 54 -7.92 -7.37 -16.24
N SER A 55 -9.15 -7.86 -16.40
CA SER A 55 -10.37 -7.04 -16.33
C SER A 55 -10.79 -6.70 -14.91
N ALA A 56 -11.14 -5.45 -14.62
CA ALA A 56 -11.68 -5.03 -13.33
C ALA A 56 -13.18 -5.40 -13.18
N THR A 57 -13.50 -6.70 -13.24
CA THR A 57 -14.89 -7.16 -13.04
C THR A 57 -15.32 -6.97 -11.58
N PHE A 58 -16.62 -6.84 -11.36
CA PHE A 58 -17.19 -6.68 -10.02
C PHE A 58 -16.70 -7.78 -9.06
N GLN A 59 -16.73 -9.05 -9.48
CA GLN A 59 -16.31 -10.18 -8.64
C GLN A 59 -14.83 -10.07 -8.22
N ARG A 60 -13.95 -9.65 -9.13
CA ARG A 60 -12.53 -9.50 -8.84
C ARG A 60 -12.28 -8.30 -7.93
N LEU A 61 -12.96 -7.17 -8.19
CA LEU A 61 -12.91 -5.99 -7.33
C LEU A 61 -13.39 -6.31 -5.91
N ASP A 62 -14.50 -7.04 -5.79
CA ASP A 62 -15.04 -7.47 -4.50
C ASP A 62 -14.10 -8.38 -3.73
N ALA A 63 -13.57 -9.42 -4.39
CA ALA A 63 -12.62 -10.33 -3.78
C ALA A 63 -11.35 -9.59 -3.31
N PHE A 64 -10.81 -8.68 -4.12
CA PHE A 64 -9.65 -7.88 -3.76
C PHE A 64 -9.94 -6.96 -2.57
N CYS A 65 -11.03 -6.19 -2.61
CA CYS A 65 -11.38 -5.26 -1.54
C CYS A 65 -11.62 -5.99 -0.22
N ARG A 66 -12.29 -7.15 -0.24
CA ARG A 66 -12.49 -7.98 0.96
C ARG A 66 -11.17 -8.49 1.53
N ALA A 67 -10.29 -9.00 0.67
CA ALA A 67 -8.99 -9.51 1.11
C ALA A 67 -8.13 -8.41 1.74
N VAL A 68 -8.16 -7.22 1.14
CA VAL A 68 -7.46 -6.06 1.69
C VAL A 68 -8.03 -5.64 3.03
N ALA A 69 -9.35 -5.53 3.17
CA ALA A 69 -9.98 -5.20 4.44
C ALA A 69 -9.67 -6.25 5.53
N GLU A 70 -9.66 -7.54 5.17
CA GLU A 70 -9.38 -8.64 6.09
C GLU A 70 -7.90 -8.70 6.49
N GLY A 71 -7.00 -8.53 5.52
CA GLY A 71 -5.55 -8.54 5.71
C GLY A 71 -5.05 -7.32 6.49
N MET A 72 -5.69 -6.17 6.30
CA MET A 72 -5.39 -4.90 6.97
C MET A 72 -6.20 -4.67 8.26
N SER A 73 -7.03 -5.63 8.67
CA SER A 73 -8.00 -5.47 9.76
C SER A 73 -7.42 -4.89 11.05
N LEU A 74 -6.22 -5.29 11.47
CA LEU A 74 -5.59 -4.76 12.68
C LEU A 74 -5.15 -3.29 12.53
N VAL A 75 -4.59 -2.91 11.37
CA VAL A 75 -4.24 -1.51 11.05
C VAL A 75 -5.50 -0.64 11.04
N LEU A 76 -6.58 -1.13 10.43
CA LEU A 76 -7.88 -0.44 10.38
C LEU A 76 -8.51 -0.32 11.76
N ALA A 77 -8.45 -1.37 12.59
CA ALA A 77 -8.98 -1.36 13.95
C ALA A 77 -8.30 -0.27 14.81
N GLN A 78 -7.00 -0.04 14.62
CA GLN A 78 -6.20 0.91 15.39
C GLN A 78 -6.46 2.39 15.10
N GLY A 79 -7.23 2.75 14.08
CA GLY A 79 -7.33 4.18 13.72
C GLY A 79 -7.17 4.46 12.25
N HIS A 80 -6.29 3.69 11.62
CA HIS A 80 -5.62 4.12 10.40
C HIS A 80 -6.52 3.99 9.17
N PRO A 81 -6.35 4.87 8.18
CA PRO A 81 -7.05 4.76 6.92
C PRO A 81 -6.55 3.57 6.10
N LEU A 82 -7.36 3.12 5.15
CA LEU A 82 -6.93 2.18 4.14
C LEU A 82 -6.21 2.93 3.01
N LEU A 83 -4.90 2.73 2.85
CA LEU A 83 -4.13 3.30 1.75
C LEU A 83 -3.77 2.23 0.72
N LEU A 84 -4.26 2.40 -0.50
CA LEU A 84 -4.07 1.50 -1.62
C LEU A 84 -3.41 2.28 -2.77
N VAL A 85 -2.35 1.72 -3.33
CA VAL A 85 -1.63 2.35 -4.45
C VAL A 85 -1.34 1.30 -5.53
N GLY A 86 -1.81 1.54 -6.75
CA GLY A 86 -1.63 0.66 -7.88
C GLY A 86 -1.17 1.36 -9.15
N GLU A 87 -0.70 0.57 -10.11
CA GLU A 87 -0.26 1.08 -11.43
C GLU A 87 -1.42 1.24 -12.41
N ALA A 88 -2.39 0.32 -12.36
CA ALA A 88 -3.48 0.28 -13.32
C ALA A 88 -4.59 1.28 -12.95
N ASP A 89 -5.22 1.85 -13.97
CA ASP A 89 -6.33 2.81 -13.89
C ASP A 89 -7.64 2.15 -13.41
N CYS A 90 -7.64 1.76 -12.13
CA CYS A 90 -8.77 1.13 -11.44
C CYS A 90 -8.90 1.59 -9.98
N GLY A 91 -8.08 2.55 -9.54
CA GLY A 91 -8.03 3.04 -8.18
C GLY A 91 -9.37 3.66 -7.77
N GLY A 92 -9.99 4.43 -8.66
CA GLY A 92 -11.34 4.98 -8.46
C GLY A 92 -12.40 3.89 -8.22
N LEU A 93 -12.41 2.82 -9.03
CA LEU A 93 -13.35 1.71 -8.87
C LEU A 93 -13.14 0.98 -7.54
N ILE A 94 -11.88 0.72 -7.16
CA ILE A 94 -11.53 0.07 -5.89
C ILE A 94 -11.98 0.92 -4.69
N GLY A 95 -11.73 2.24 -4.75
CA GLY A 95 -12.14 3.17 -3.70
C GLY A 95 -13.65 3.21 -3.52
N ILE A 96 -14.40 3.31 -4.62
CA ILE A 96 -15.87 3.26 -4.62
C ILE A 96 -16.36 1.92 -4.06
N HIS A 97 -15.82 0.79 -4.54
CA HIS A 97 -16.22 -0.54 -4.08
C HIS A 97 -15.99 -0.73 -2.57
N CYS A 98 -14.86 -0.25 -2.06
CA CYS A 98 -14.57 -0.24 -0.63
C CYS A 98 -15.62 0.54 0.20
N HIS A 99 -16.15 1.63 -0.35
CA HIS A 99 -17.12 2.49 0.33
C HIS A 99 -18.56 2.00 0.18
N GLU A 100 -18.99 1.74 -1.06
CA GLU A 100 -20.38 1.42 -1.40
C GLU A 100 -20.72 -0.04 -1.11
N GLU A 101 -19.81 -0.98 -1.35
CA GLU A 101 -20.11 -2.43 -1.25
C GLU A 101 -19.65 -3.02 0.09
N LEU A 102 -18.47 -2.60 0.58
CA LEU A 102 -17.95 -3.07 1.87
C LEU A 102 -18.37 -2.19 3.05
N HIS A 103 -18.95 -1.01 2.78
CA HIS A 103 -19.33 -0.04 3.81
C HIS A 103 -18.19 0.26 4.79
N LEU A 104 -16.95 0.35 4.29
CA LEU A 104 -15.82 0.67 5.13
C LEU A 104 -16.01 2.05 5.75
N THR A 105 -16.03 2.08 7.08
CA THR A 105 -16.20 3.30 7.87
C THR A 105 -14.91 4.09 8.03
N ARG A 106 -13.76 3.43 7.82
CA ARG A 106 -12.45 4.08 7.82
C ARG A 106 -12.23 4.80 6.50
N PRO A 107 -11.56 5.97 6.49
CA PRO A 107 -11.23 6.64 5.25
C PRO A 107 -10.42 5.72 4.33
N VAL A 108 -10.76 5.74 3.04
CA VAL A 108 -10.06 4.98 2.00
C VAL A 108 -9.36 5.96 1.07
N LEU A 109 -8.08 5.73 0.80
CA LEU A 109 -7.30 6.41 -0.20
C LEU A 109 -6.80 5.38 -1.21
N SER A 110 -7.44 5.34 -2.38
CA SER A 110 -7.08 4.44 -3.47
C SER A 110 -6.54 5.26 -4.63
N ILE A 111 -5.25 5.08 -4.95
CA ILE A 111 -4.51 5.86 -5.95
C ILE A 111 -4.02 4.91 -7.05
N ASP A 112 -4.21 5.29 -8.30
CA ASP A 112 -3.70 4.58 -9.47
C ASP A 112 -2.60 5.37 -10.20
N GLY A 113 -1.98 4.76 -11.20
CA GLY A 113 -0.92 5.38 -12.01
C GLY A 113 0.42 5.56 -11.29
N ILE A 114 0.61 4.93 -10.12
CA ILE A 114 1.84 5.05 -9.32
C ILE A 114 2.46 3.68 -9.09
N THR A 115 3.72 3.54 -9.51
CA THR A 115 4.55 2.38 -9.17
C THR A 115 5.26 2.63 -7.84
N LEU A 116 5.09 1.70 -6.90
CA LEU A 116 5.84 1.62 -5.66
C LEU A 116 6.53 0.26 -5.55
N LYS A 117 7.51 0.17 -4.64
CA LYS A 117 8.19 -1.05 -4.25
C LYS A 117 8.05 -1.26 -2.74
N GLU A 118 8.24 -2.50 -2.31
CA GLU A 118 8.42 -2.77 -0.88
C GLU A 118 9.61 -1.96 -0.34
N LEU A 119 9.50 -1.45 0.90
CA LEU A 119 10.46 -0.54 1.55
C LEU A 119 10.45 0.91 1.04
N ASP A 120 9.62 1.26 0.06
CA ASP A 120 9.34 2.67 -0.22
C ASP A 120 8.55 3.30 0.92
N PHE A 121 8.62 4.63 1.00
CA PHE A 121 7.71 5.46 1.78
C PHE A 121 6.98 6.42 0.85
N ILE A 122 5.71 6.70 1.16
CA ILE A 122 4.90 7.64 0.40
C ILE A 122 4.44 8.80 1.27
N ASP A 123 4.56 10.02 0.74
CA ASP A 123 3.86 11.20 1.23
C ASP A 123 2.76 11.57 0.25
N ILE A 124 1.61 11.98 0.78
CA ILE A 124 0.49 12.47 -0.01
C ILE A 124 0.06 13.79 0.60
N GLY A 125 0.24 14.87 -0.15
CA GLY A 125 -0.02 16.22 0.32
C GLY A 125 -1.51 16.54 0.42
N ALA A 126 -1.80 17.81 0.76
CA ALA A 126 -3.16 18.32 0.70
C ALA A 126 -3.61 18.55 -0.75
N LEU A 127 -4.92 18.54 -0.97
CA LEU A 127 -5.51 18.95 -2.24
C LEU A 127 -5.14 20.41 -2.54
N LEU A 128 -4.62 20.66 -3.74
CA LEU A 128 -4.34 21.99 -4.23
C LEU A 128 -5.63 22.57 -4.83
N GLU A 129 -6.26 23.54 -4.16
CA GLU A 129 -7.56 24.09 -4.57
C GLU A 129 -7.57 24.66 -6.00
N THR A 130 -6.44 25.19 -6.46
CA THR A 130 -6.32 25.82 -7.78
C THR A 130 -6.33 24.82 -8.94
N SER A 131 -5.87 23.59 -8.72
CA SER A 131 -5.74 22.57 -9.77
C SER A 131 -6.56 21.31 -9.51
N GLY A 132 -7.05 21.11 -8.28
CA GLY A 132 -7.62 19.84 -7.83
C GLY A 132 -6.58 18.71 -7.72
N ALA A 133 -5.29 19.00 -7.88
CA ALA A 133 -4.24 17.99 -7.81
C ALA A 133 -3.85 17.69 -6.36
N VAL A 134 -3.43 16.44 -6.11
CA VAL A 134 -2.82 16.02 -4.84
C VAL A 134 -1.37 15.65 -5.11
N PRO A 135 -0.37 16.34 -4.52
CA PRO A 135 1.02 16.03 -4.76
C PRO A 135 1.42 14.74 -4.02
N VAL A 136 2.16 13.87 -4.70
CA VAL A 136 2.67 12.61 -4.15
C VAL A 136 4.19 12.59 -4.23
N VAL A 137 4.85 12.18 -3.15
CA VAL A 137 6.31 11.98 -3.09
C VAL A 137 6.61 10.54 -2.72
N ILE A 138 7.43 9.88 -3.53
CA ILE A 138 7.93 8.53 -3.27
C ILE A 138 9.37 8.65 -2.77
N LYS A 139 9.65 8.00 -1.65
CA LYS A 139 10.97 7.95 -1.02
C LYS A 139 11.45 6.50 -1.05
N SER A 140 12.36 6.20 -1.95
CA SER A 140 12.94 4.86 -2.07
C SER A 140 14.24 4.74 -1.30
N LEU A 141 14.38 3.65 -0.56
CA LEU A 141 15.66 3.25 0.02
C LEU A 141 16.47 2.50 -1.05
N VAL A 142 17.57 3.10 -1.48
CA VAL A 142 18.48 2.48 -2.46
C VAL A 142 19.71 1.98 -1.72
N PHE A 143 19.90 0.66 -1.73
CA PHE A 143 21.10 0.03 -1.20
C PHE A 143 22.09 -0.23 -2.34
N PRO A 144 23.30 0.33 -2.30
CA PRO A 144 24.33 0.01 -3.29
C PRO A 144 24.77 -1.46 -3.13
N SER A 145 24.82 -2.18 -4.24
CA SER A 145 25.17 -3.61 -4.29
C SER A 145 26.63 -3.93 -3.93
N SER A 146 27.49 -2.92 -3.77
CA SER A 146 28.93 -3.08 -3.52
C SER A 146 29.50 -2.28 -2.34
N ALA A 147 28.70 -1.50 -1.60
CA ALA A 147 29.21 -0.85 -0.40
C ALA A 147 29.04 -1.81 0.78
N GLY A 148 30.15 -2.38 1.24
CA GLY A 148 30.20 -3.10 2.51
C GLY A 148 29.71 -2.19 3.64
N LEU A 149 28.44 -2.32 4.00
CA LEU A 149 27.88 -1.67 5.17
C LEU A 149 28.63 -2.18 6.42
N GLY A 150 29.36 -1.28 7.08
CA GLY A 150 29.87 -1.51 8.43
C GLY A 150 31.37 -1.79 8.61
N ARG A 151 32.22 -1.66 7.58
CA ARG A 151 33.68 -1.63 7.77
C ARG A 151 34.31 -0.48 7.00
N THR A 152 35.27 0.19 7.64
CA THR A 152 36.12 1.31 7.13
C THR A 152 35.59 2.74 7.33
N ALA A 153 35.37 3.15 8.58
CA ALA A 153 35.54 4.55 9.00
C ALA A 153 36.18 4.71 10.40
N LEU A 154 36.77 3.64 10.97
CA LEU A 154 37.36 3.65 12.32
C LEU A 154 38.86 3.27 12.36
N GLN A 155 39.57 3.29 11.23
CA GLN A 155 41.03 3.00 11.22
C GLN A 155 41.84 4.07 10.47
N ALA A 156 41.54 5.34 10.71
CA ALA A 156 42.42 6.44 10.32
C ALA A 156 42.64 7.38 11.52
N CYS A 157 43.27 6.85 12.57
CA CYS A 157 43.93 7.59 13.65
C CYS A 157 44.81 6.59 14.45
N ALA A 158 46.02 6.33 13.97
CA ALA A 158 47.14 5.80 14.74
C ALA A 158 48.44 6.28 14.08
#